data_AF-A0A7V9VWS4-F1
#
_entry.id   AF-A0A7V9VWS4-F1
#
_cell.length_a   1.000
_cell.length_b   1.000
_cell.length_c   1.000
_cell.angle_alpha   90.00
_cell.angle_beta   90.00
_cell.angle_gamma   90.00
#
_symmetry.space_group_name_H-M   'P 1'
#
loop_
_entity.id
_entity.type
_entity.pdbx_description
1 polymer ?
#
loop_
_entity_poly.entity_id
_entity_poly.type
_entity_poly.pdbx_seq_one_letter_code
_entity_poly.pdbx_strand_id
1 'polypeptide(L)' 'MTDDSASEDQSGEQEQLAREIGEELTDAFVAYVRGDVAFEDLTFGVYDALSDLHVIASGDYVLEDDDGSGQEAEHDSEQ' A
#
# COMPACT_ATOMS: atom_id res chain seq x y z
N MET A 1 16.41 25.32 -9.25
CA MET A 1 16.31 25.17 -7.79
C MET A 1 15.03 24.39 -7.59
N THR A 2 15.12 23.10 -7.86
CA THR A 2 13.97 22.25 -8.21
C THR A 2 14.43 20.84 -7.90
N ASP A 3 14.05 20.33 -6.73
CA ASP A 3 13.94 18.88 -6.41
C ASP A 3 13.47 18.62 -4.96
N ASP A 4 13.48 19.61 -4.06
CA ASP A 4 13.22 19.37 -2.63
C ASP A 4 11.78 18.94 -2.32
N SER A 5 10.79 19.47 -3.07
CA SER A 5 9.36 19.21 -2.80
C SER A 5 8.88 17.82 -3.20
N ALA A 6 9.56 17.12 -4.12
CA ALA A 6 9.17 15.77 -4.51
C ALA A 6 9.60 14.73 -3.45
N SER A 7 10.76 14.94 -2.82
CA SER A 7 11.24 14.07 -1.73
C SER A 7 10.46 14.23 -0.42
N GLU A 8 9.93 15.42 -0.13
CA GLU A 8 9.10 15.64 1.06
C GLU A 8 7.72 14.98 0.93
N ASP A 9 7.12 15.01 -0.26
CA ASP A 9 5.81 14.40 -0.56
C ASP A 9 5.87 12.86 -0.43
N GLN A 10 6.93 12.25 -0.96
CA GLN A 10 7.18 10.81 -0.85
C GLN A 10 7.39 10.36 0.60
N SER A 11 8.06 11.16 1.44
CA SER A 11 8.27 10.79 2.85
C SER A 11 6.96 10.81 3.65
N GLY A 12 6.08 11.77 3.41
CA GLY A 12 4.78 11.85 4.09
C GLY A 12 3.87 10.69 3.71
N GLU A 13 3.88 10.32 2.43
CA GLU A 13 3.10 9.20 1.91
C GLU A 13 3.63 7.84 2.38
N GLN A 14 4.95 7.63 2.43
CA GLN A 14 5.56 6.44 3.03
C GLN A 14 5.17 6.27 4.49
N GLU A 15 5.16 7.36 5.26
CA GLU A 15 4.70 7.32 6.64
C GLU A 15 3.22 6.96 6.76
N GLN A 16 2.38 7.41 5.82
CA GLN A 16 0.97 7.09 5.81
C GLN A 16 0.73 5.61 5.48
N LEU A 17 1.35 5.08 4.43
CA LEU A 17 1.28 3.66 4.07
C LEU A 17 1.80 2.76 5.21
N ALA A 18 2.91 3.16 5.85
CA ALA A 18 3.44 2.42 7.00
C ALA A 18 2.47 2.40 8.20
N ARG A 19 1.68 3.47 8.40
CA ARG A 19 0.64 3.50 9.43
C ARG A 19 -0.53 2.60 9.08
N GLU A 20 -1.00 2.62 7.83
CA GLU A 20 -2.09 1.77 7.35
C GLU A 20 -1.76 0.28 7.53
N ILE A 21 -0.56 -0.15 7.12
CA ILE A 21 -0.06 -1.51 7.36
C ILE A 21 -0.04 -1.84 8.86
N GLY A 22 0.37 -0.89 9.70
CA GLY A 22 0.39 -1.06 11.16
C GLY A 22 -1.01 -1.23 11.78
N GLU A 23 -2.01 -0.52 11.25
CA GLU A 23 -3.41 -0.65 11.67
C GLU A 23 -3.97 -2.03 11.29
N GLU A 24 -3.72 -2.47 10.05
CA GLU A 24 -4.13 -3.81 9.58
C GLU A 24 -3.50 -4.93 10.42
N LEU A 25 -2.20 -4.84 10.73
CA LEU A 25 -1.51 -5.78 11.60
C LEU A 25 -2.10 -5.80 13.02
N THR A 26 -2.47 -4.64 13.55
CA THR A 26 -3.10 -4.53 14.87
C THR A 26 -4.44 -5.26 14.89
N ASP A 27 -5.26 -5.08 13.86
CA ASP A 27 -6.55 -5.75 13.73
C ASP A 27 -6.38 -7.27 13.58
N ALA A 28 -5.39 -7.73 12.80
CA ALA A 28 -5.06 -9.14 12.65
C ALA A 28 -4.64 -9.79 13.99
N PHE A 29 -3.82 -9.09 14.79
CA PHE A 29 -3.44 -9.57 16.13
C PHE A 29 -4.64 -9.67 17.06
N VAL A 30 -5.54 -8.68 17.05
CA VAL A 30 -6.76 -8.72 17.85
C VAL A 30 -7.67 -9.87 17.42
N ALA A 31 -7.81 -10.11 16.11
CA ALA A 31 -8.59 -11.23 15.57
C ALA A 31 -8.03 -12.59 15.99
N TYR A 32 -6.70 -12.75 16.00
CA TYR A 32 -6.06 -13.97 16.51
C TYR A 32 -6.34 -14.18 18.00
N VAL A 33 -6.25 -13.13 18.83
CA VAL A 33 -6.57 -13.22 20.27
C VAL A 33 -8.04 -13.60 20.51
N ARG A 34 -8.95 -13.17 19.63
CA ARG A 34 -10.36 -13.55 19.68
C ARG A 34 -10.63 -14.98 19.19
N GLY A 35 -9.66 -15.60 18.51
CA GLY A 35 -9.79 -16.92 17.89
C GLY A 35 -10.45 -16.89 16.51
N ASP A 36 -10.55 -15.71 15.89
CA ASP A 36 -11.16 -15.52 14.57
C ASP A 36 -10.19 -15.85 13.41
N VAL A 37 -8.88 -15.87 13.69
CA VAL A 37 -7.80 -16.15 12.72
C VAL A 37 -6.88 -17.23 13.30
N ALA A 38 -6.44 -18.18 12.47
CA ALA A 38 -5.49 -19.22 12.88
C ALA A 38 -4.05 -18.70 12.95
N PHE A 39 -3.16 -19.42 13.63
CA PHE A 39 -1.76 -19.00 13.75
C PHE A 39 -1.05 -18.95 12.39
N GLU A 40 -1.34 -19.92 11.52
CA GLU A 40 -0.81 -20.01 10.16
C GLU A 40 -1.24 -18.80 9.34
N ASP A 41 -2.53 -18.48 9.34
CA ASP A 41 -3.07 -17.33 8.61
C ASP A 41 -2.48 -16.01 9.10
N LEU A 42 -2.35 -15.84 10.41
CA LEU A 42 -1.70 -14.67 10.99
C LEU A 42 -0.24 -14.56 10.57
N THR A 43 0.51 -15.67 10.60
CA THR A 43 1.95 -15.63 10.28
C THR A 43 2.21 -15.32 8.81
N PHE A 44 1.39 -15.82 7.89
CA PHE A 44 1.48 -15.44 6.48
C PHE A 44 1.10 -13.97 6.28
N GLY A 45 -0.03 -13.52 6.85
CA GLY A 45 -0.44 -12.12 6.72
C GLY A 45 0.57 -11.13 7.31
N VAL A 46 1.19 -11.47 8.44
CA VAL A 46 2.27 -10.66 9.03
C VAL A 46 3.50 -10.63 8.14
N TYR A 47 3.87 -11.76 7.53
CA TYR A 47 5.00 -11.81 6.62
C TYR A 47 4.77 -10.93 5.39
N ASP A 48 3.58 -11.02 4.78
CA ASP A 48 3.20 -10.23 3.61
C ASP A 48 3.23 -8.74 3.93
N ALA A 49 2.59 -8.32 5.02
CA ALA A 49 2.61 -6.93 5.49
C ALA A 49 4.02 -6.39 5.76
N LEU A 50 4.92 -7.20 6.33
CA LEU A 50 6.31 -6.82 6.55
C LEU A 50 7.11 -6.75 5.24
N SER A 51 6.79 -7.61 4.28
CA SER A 51 7.37 -7.55 2.93
C SER A 51 6.95 -6.27 2.21
N ASP A 52 5.67 -5.89 2.30
CA ASP A 52 5.14 -4.65 1.73
C ASP A 52 5.78 -3.42 2.37
N LEU A 53 5.88 -3.41 3.70
CA LEU A 53 6.58 -2.34 4.42
C LEU A 53 8.06 -2.24 4.00
N HIS A 54 8.71 -3.36 3.73
CA HIS A 54 10.11 -3.37 3.26
C HIS A 54 10.24 -2.73 1.88
N VAL A 55 9.31 -3.01 0.97
CA VAL A 55 9.24 -2.42 -0.37
C VAL A 55 8.97 -0.91 -0.30
N ILE A 56 8.05 -0.47 0.57
CA ILE A 56 7.78 0.95 0.81
C ILE A 56 9.05 1.64 1.33
N ALA A 57 9.70 1.06 2.33
CA ALA A 57 10.90 1.62 2.93
C ALA A 57 12.12 1.62 1.99
N SER A 58 12.18 0.71 1.01
CA SER A 58 13.26 0.71 0.01
C SER A 58 13.04 1.75 -1.09
N GLY A 59 11.84 2.30 -1.21
CA GLY A 59 11.46 3.21 -2.29
C GLY A 59 11.33 2.51 -3.65
N ASP A 60 11.34 1.17 -3.68
CA ASP A 60 11.18 0.37 -4.91
C ASP A 60 9.70 0.03 -5.18
N TYR A 61 8.79 0.98 -4.94
CA TYR A 61 7.39 0.86 -5.30
C TYR A 61 7.02 1.91 -6.34
N VAL A 62 6.19 1.49 -7.30
CA VAL A 62 5.54 2.39 -8.25
C VAL A 62 4.14 2.62 -7.72
N LEU A 63 3.85 3.83 -7.29
CA LEU A 63 2.48 4.25 -7.07
C LEU A 63 1.83 4.36 -8.44
N GLU A 64 0.76 3.62 -8.68
CA GLU A 64 -0.16 4.00 -9.76
C GLU A 64 -0.81 5.30 -9.32
N ASP A 65 -0.53 6.39 -10.04
CA ASP A 65 -1.27 7.64 -9.89
C ASP A 65 -2.75 7.29 -10.09
N ASP A 66 -3.55 7.32 -9.01
CA ASP A 66 -5.01 7.28 -9.06
C ASP A 66 -5.53 8.64 -9.60
N ASP A 67 -4.99 9.05 -10.74
CA ASP A 67 -5.48 10.19 -11.52
C ASP A 67 -6.73 9.69 -12.23
N GLY A 68 -7.85 9.72 -11.51
CA GLY A 68 -9.19 9.28 -11.88
C GLY A 68 -9.66 9.69 -13.27
N SER A 69 -9.13 9.03 -14.29
CA SER A 69 -9.57 9.09 -15.67
C SER A 69 -9.65 7.66 -16.18
N GLY A 70 -10.76 7.01 -15.81
CA GLY A 70 -11.37 6.00 -16.67
C GLY A 70 -11.66 6.64 -18.03
N GLN A 71 -10.64 6.71 -18.88
CA GLN A 71 -10.77 7.04 -20.28
C GLN A 71 -11.40 5.80 -20.92
N GLU A 72 -12.73 5.81 -20.98
CA GLU A 72 -13.48 4.98 -21.92
C GLU A 72 -12.84 5.23 -23.29
N ALA A 73 -12.09 4.25 -23.78
CA ALA A 73 -11.55 4.27 -25.12
C ALA A 73 -12.73 4.16 -26.09
N GLU A 74 -13.34 5.30 -26.43
CA GLU A 74 -14.24 5.42 -27.56
C GLU A 74 -13.41 5.16 -28.83
N HIS A 75 -13.41 3.90 -29.25
CA HIS A 75 -12.78 3.44 -30.47
C HIS A 75 -13.51 4.06 -31.67
N ASP A 76 -12.99 5.20 -32.13
CA ASP A 76 -13.35 5.82 -33.41
C ASP A 76 -13.30 4.75 -34.50
N SER A 77 -14.48 4.36 -34.96
CA SER A 77 -14.65 3.39 -36.03
C SER A 77 -15.11 4.17 -37.24
N GLU A 78 -14.13 4.66 -38.01
CA GLU A 78 -14.32 5.22 -39.34
C GLU A 78 -15.07 4.22 -40.23
N GLN A 79 -16.26 4.58 -40.74
CA GLN A 79 -16.77 4.25 -42.09
C GLN A 79 -17.74 5.31 -42.60
#